data_AF-A0A370L3J4-F1
#
_entry.id   AF-A0A370L3J4-F1
#
_cell.length_a   1.000
_cell.length_b   1.000
_cell.length_c   1.000
_cell.angle_alpha   90.00
_cell.angle_beta   90.00
_cell.angle_gamma   90.00
#
_symmetry.space_group_name_H-M   'P 1'
#
loop_
_entity.id
_entity.type
_entity.pdbx_description
1 polymer ?
#
loop_
_entity_poly.entity_id
_entity_poly.type
_entity_poly.pdbx_seq_one_letter_code
_entity_poly.pdbx_strand_id
1 'polypeptide(L)'
;MISFGDIMEVPMGILVRDEKIDRQIRELAKRRKTSLQGAIGVAVENELKRLDERRERIEAAFRQARERLAAYPTIDDGMTHKEFFDREYGDL
;
A
#
# COMPACT_ATOMS: atom_id res chain seq x y z
N MET A 1 -8.03 -6.83 39.98
CA MET A 1 -6.62 -7.28 40.08
C MET A 1 -5.91 -6.71 38.87
N ILE A 2 -5.10 -5.67 39.04
CA ILE A 2 -4.25 -5.15 37.97
C ILE A 2 -3.05 -6.10 37.91
N SER A 3 -2.78 -6.70 36.75
CA SER A 3 -1.69 -7.64 36.59
C SER A 3 -0.36 -6.88 36.76
N PHE A 4 0.65 -7.49 37.40
CA PHE A 4 2.01 -6.93 37.42
C PHE A 4 2.57 -6.70 36.00
N GLY A 5 1.99 -7.37 34.98
CA GLY A 5 2.30 -7.13 33.57
C GLY A 5 1.73 -5.83 32.99
N ASP A 6 0.71 -5.22 33.61
CA ASP A 6 0.09 -3.97 33.14
C ASP A 6 0.89 -2.72 33.58
N ILE A 7 1.86 -2.87 34.49
CA ILE A 7 2.56 -1.76 35.15
C ILE A 7 3.91 -1.43 34.48
N MET A 8 4.39 -2.27 33.55
CA MET A 8 5.70 -2.11 32.89
C MET A 8 5.57 -1.98 31.38
N GLU A 9 4.66 -1.14 30.89
CA GLU A 9 4.75 -0.67 29.51
C GLU A 9 5.96 0.28 29.44
N VAL A 10 7.12 -0.26 29.04
CA VAL A 10 8.33 0.54 28.86
C VAL A 10 8.03 1.54 27.74
N PRO A 11 8.10 2.86 27.97
CA PRO A 11 7.80 3.84 26.95
C PRO A 11 8.79 3.65 25.79
N MET A 12 8.30 3.08 24.69
CA MET A 12 9.11 2.85 23.50
C MET A 12 9.38 4.18 22.81
N GLY A 13 10.60 4.69 22.98
CA GLY A 13 11.07 5.91 22.33
C GLY A 13 11.69 5.62 20.97
N ILE A 14 11.29 6.39 19.96
CA ILE A 14 12.00 6.43 18.67
C ILE A 14 13.02 7.57 18.73
N LEU A 15 14.30 7.26 18.53
CA LEU A 15 15.35 8.26 18.43
C LEU A 15 15.61 8.63 16.97
N VAL A 16 15.31 9.88 16.61
CA VAL A 16 15.67 10.45 15.31
C VAL A 16 16.98 11.21 15.47
N ARG A 17 18.04 10.77 14.78
CA ARG A 17 19.37 11.41 14.82
C ARG A 17 19.61 12.39 13.67
N ASP A 18 18.70 12.45 12.71
CA ASP A 18 18.80 13.34 11.55
C ASP A 18 18.13 14.69 11.84
N GLU A 19 18.89 15.78 11.73
CA GLU A 19 18.41 17.14 12.02
C GLU A 19 17.30 17.61 11.09
N LYS A 20 17.33 17.19 9.81
CA LYS A 20 16.30 17.56 8.85
C LYS A 20 14.98 16.89 9.23
N ILE A 21 15.01 15.61 9.58
CA ILE A 21 13.82 14.87 10.00
C ILE A 21 13.28 15.43 11.32
N ASP A 22 14.13 15.73 12.30
CA ASP A 22 13.70 16.36 13.56
C ASP A 22 12.99 17.70 13.31
N ARG A 23 13.54 18.58 12.47
CA ARG A 23 12.88 19.84 12.08
C ARG A 23 11.52 19.60 11.44
N GLN A 24 11.40 18.61 10.55
CA GLN A 24 10.14 18.28 9.89
C GLN A 24 9.09 17.77 10.89
N ILE A 25 9.49 16.90 11.82
CA ILE A 25 8.60 16.37 12.87
C ILE A 25 8.12 17.52 13.76
N ARG A 26 9.01 18.42 14.18
CA ARG A 26 8.65 19.60 14.99
C ARG A 26 7.66 20.50 14.27
N GLU A 27 7.90 20.79 13.00
CA GLU A 27 7.00 21.62 12.20
C GLU A 27 5.63 20.96 12.03
N LEU A 28 5.59 19.65 11.77
CA LEU A 28 4.34 18.89 11.68
C LEU A 28 3.57 18.90 13.01
N ALA A 29 4.27 18.66 14.13
CA ALA A 29 3.71 18.71 15.47
C ALA A 29 3.11 20.08 15.79
N LYS A 30 3.82 21.16 15.44
CA LYS A 30 3.33 22.54 15.58
C LYS A 30 2.06 22.78 14.78
N ARG A 31 2.02 22.37 13.50
CA ARG A 31 0.84 22.54 12.62
C ARG A 31 -0.36 21.73 13.09
N ARG A 32 -0.12 20.52 13.61
CA ARG A 32 -1.16 19.60 14.07
C ARG A 32 -1.52 19.79 15.55
N LYS A 33 -0.84 20.69 16.27
CA LYS A 33 -1.00 20.94 17.71
C LYS A 33 -0.96 19.63 18.52
N THR A 34 0.05 18.80 18.25
CA THR A 34 0.24 17.48 18.86
C THR A 34 1.68 17.31 19.35
N SER A 35 1.96 16.22 20.06
CA SER A 35 3.32 15.87 20.47
C SER A 35 4.18 15.45 19.26
N LEU A 36 5.51 15.41 19.41
CA LEU A 36 6.39 14.88 18.34
C LEU A 36 6.03 13.44 17.99
N GLN A 37 5.78 12.60 19.00
CA GLN A 37 5.33 11.23 18.80
C GLN A 37 3.97 11.18 18.10
N GLY A 38 3.03 12.03 18.47
CA GLY A 38 1.73 12.13 17.80
C GLY A 38 1.86 12.56 16.34
N ALA A 39 2.77 13.49 16.04
CA ALA A 39 3.05 13.92 14.66
C ALA A 39 3.65 12.79 13.83
N ILE A 40 4.57 12.01 14.39
CA ILE A 40 5.12 10.80 13.76
C ILE A 40 4.00 9.78 13.51
N GLY A 41 3.17 9.51 14.52
CA GLY A 41 2.05 8.57 14.42
C GLY A 41 1.10 8.94 13.28
N VAL A 42 0.69 10.21 13.21
CA VAL A 42 -0.17 10.71 12.13
C VAL A 42 0.52 10.60 10.76
N ALA A 43 1.81 10.89 10.66
CA ALA A 43 2.54 10.76 9.40
C ALA A 43 2.59 9.31 8.91
N VAL A 44 2.89 8.36 9.82
CA VAL A 44 2.95 6.92 9.53
C VAL A 44 1.56 6.39 9.13
N GLU A 45 0.52 6.71 9.91
CA GLU A 45 -0.86 6.28 9.63
C GLU A 45 -1.32 6.74 8.25
N ASN A 46 -1.04 8.00 7.89
CA ASN A 46 -1.41 8.54 6.58
C ASN A 46 -0.70 7.80 5.43
N GLU A 47 0.56 7.42 5.60
CA GLU A 47 1.29 6.71 4.55
C GLU A 47 0.81 5.26 4.42
N LEU A 48 0.58 4.57 5.53
CA LEU A 48 0.00 3.23 5.52
C LEU A 48 -1.37 3.23 4.85
N LYS A 49 -2.24 4.19 5.20
CA LYS A 49 -3.54 4.36 4.57
C LYS A 49 -3.45 4.56 3.06
N ARG A 50 -2.50 5.37 2.58
CA ARG A 50 -2.28 5.58 1.13
C ARG A 50 -1.84 4.31 0.41
N LEU A 51 -1.02 3.48 1.06
CA LEU A 51 -0.57 2.21 0.51
C LEU A 51 -1.75 1.22 0.41
N ASP A 52 -2.59 1.15 1.44
CA ASP A 52 -3.80 0.32 1.44
C ASP A 52 -4.79 0.78 0.36
N GLU A 53 -5.08 2.07 0.28
CA GLU A 53 -5.94 2.65 -0.77
C GLU A 53 -5.40 2.41 -2.18
N ARG A 54 -4.07 2.38 -2.36
CA ARG A 54 -3.45 2.04 -3.65
C ARG A 54 -3.68 0.57 -3.99
N ARG A 55 -3.50 -0.32 -3.02
CA ARG A 55 -3.74 -1.76 -3.19
C ARG A 55 -5.20 -2.03 -3.55
N GLU A 56 -6.15 -1.45 -2.82
CA GLU A 56 -7.58 -1.60 -3.08
C GLU A 56 -7.97 -1.15 -4.48
N ARG A 57 -7.43 -0.02 -4.95
CA ARG A 57 -7.67 0.47 -6.33
C ARG A 57 -7.18 -0.51 -7.39
N ILE A 58 -6.00 -1.09 -7.18
CA ILE A 58 -5.44 -2.10 -8.10
C ILE A 58 -6.31 -3.36 -8.10
N GLU A 59 -6.66 -3.87 -6.92
CA GLU A 59 -7.52 -5.06 -6.79
C GLU A 59 -8.90 -4.83 -7.41
N ALA A 60 -9.50 -3.65 -7.23
CA ALA A 60 -10.77 -3.28 -7.85
C ALA A 60 -10.65 -3.25 -9.39
N ALA A 61 -9.58 -2.69 -9.94
CA ALA A 61 -9.34 -2.66 -11.37
C ALA A 61 -9.18 -4.08 -11.95
N PHE A 62 -8.42 -4.95 -11.27
CA PHE A 62 -8.29 -6.36 -11.67
C PHE A 62 -9.62 -7.11 -11.60
N ARG A 63 -10.44 -6.85 -10.57
CA ARG A 63 -11.76 -7.46 -10.44
C ARG A 63 -12.67 -7.07 -11.61
N GLN A 64 -12.74 -5.78 -11.93
CA GLN A 64 -13.52 -5.30 -13.08
C GLN A 64 -13.02 -5.88 -14.40
N ALA A 65 -11.70 -5.99 -14.58
CA ALA A 65 -11.12 -6.61 -15.78
C ALA A 65 -11.51 -8.09 -15.88
N ARG A 66 -11.42 -8.85 -14.78
CA ARG A 66 -11.86 -10.26 -14.72
C ARG A 66 -13.34 -10.41 -15.02
N GLU A 67 -14.20 -9.56 -14.45
CA GLU A 67 -15.64 -9.60 -14.70
C GLU A 67 -15.97 -9.33 -16.18
N ARG A 68 -15.30 -8.33 -16.80
CA ARG A 68 -15.46 -8.06 -18.23
C ARG A 68 -14.99 -9.23 -19.08
N LEU A 69 -13.83 -9.81 -18.77
CA LEU A 69 -13.28 -10.95 -19.51
C LEU A 69 -14.14 -12.21 -19.34
N ALA A 70 -14.71 -12.44 -18.16
CA ALA A 70 -15.59 -13.59 -17.89
C ALA A 70 -16.88 -13.58 -18.73
N ALA A 71 -17.30 -12.41 -19.23
CA ALA A 71 -18.44 -12.30 -20.14
C ALA A 71 -18.13 -12.77 -21.58
N TYR A 72 -16.86 -12.97 -21.93
CA TYR A 72 -16.45 -13.46 -23.23
C TYR A 72 -16.18 -14.97 -23.15
N PRO A 73 -16.61 -15.75 -24.16
CA PRO A 73 -16.26 -17.16 -24.23
C PRO A 73 -14.74 -17.31 -24.37
N THR A 74 -14.14 -18.16 -23.55
CA THR A 74 -12.75 -18.58 -23.75
C THR A 74 -12.69 -19.39 -25.03
N ILE A 75 -12.05 -18.84 -26.05
CA ILE A 75 -11.73 -19.57 -27.28
C ILE A 75 -10.37 -20.21 -27.05
N ASP A 76 -10.36 -21.54 -26.94
CA ASP A 76 -9.14 -22.34 -27.00
C ASP A 76 -9.10 -22.98 -28.39
N ASP A 77 -8.26 -22.45 -29.28
CA ASP A 77 -8.09 -22.94 -30.63
C ASP A 77 -7.05 -24.08 -30.73
N GLY A 78 -6.57 -24.57 -29.58
CA GLY A 78 -5.58 -25.64 -29.48
C GLY A 78 -4.19 -25.21 -29.96
N MET A 79 -3.97 -23.93 -30.22
CA MET A 79 -2.70 -23.38 -30.68
C MET A 79 -1.94 -22.73 -29.53
N THR A 80 -0.61 -22.86 -29.56
CA THR A 80 0.24 -22.03 -28.71
C THR A 80 0.17 -20.57 -29.16
N HIS A 81 0.49 -19.64 -28.26
CA HIS A 81 0.50 -18.22 -28.56
C HIS A 81 1.37 -17.89 -29.79
N LYS A 82 2.49 -18.59 -29.98
CA LYS A 82 3.37 -18.42 -31.14
C LYS A 82 2.69 -18.87 -32.42
N GLU A 83 2.08 -20.06 -32.43
CA GLU A 83 1.40 -20.60 -33.61
C GLU A 83 0.21 -19.71 -34.05
N PHE A 84 -0.51 -19.12 -33.10
CA PHE A 84 -1.55 -18.13 -33.39
C PHE A 84 -0.98 -16.89 -34.10
N PHE A 85 0.09 -16.28 -33.57
CA PHE A 85 0.67 -15.08 -34.17
C PHE A 85 1.35 -15.36 -35.51
N ASP A 86 2.02 -16.51 -35.66
CA ASP A 86 2.61 -16.94 -36.92
C ASP A 86 1.49 -17.15 -37.99
N ARG A 87 0.31 -17.67 -37.62
CA ARG A 87 -0.84 -17.83 -38.53
C ARG A 87 -1.45 -16.49 -38.95
N GLU A 88 -1.67 -15.58 -38.00
CA GLU A 88 -2.41 -14.33 -38.26
C GLU A 88 -1.52 -13.20 -38.83
N TYR A 89 -0.21 -13.23 -38.56
CA TYR A 89 0.71 -12.13 -38.88
C TYR A 89 2.07 -12.58 -39.43
N GLY A 90 2.30 -13.87 -39.66
CA GLY A 90 3.60 -14.40 -40.09
C GLY A 90 3.99 -14.11 -41.54
N ASP A 91 3.06 -13.62 -42.37
CA ASP A 91 3.28 -13.23 -43.77
C ASP A 91 3.57 -11.72 -43.96
N LEU A 92 3.83 -10.98 -42.86
CA LEU A 92 4.25 -9.56 -42.88
C LEU A 92 5.77 -9.38 -42.94
#